data_AF-A0A1I5UP60-F1
#
_entry.id   AF-A0A1I5UP60-F1
#
_cell.length_a   1.000
_cell.length_b   1.000
_cell.length_c   1.000
_cell.angle_alpha   90.00
_cell.angle_beta   90.00
_cell.angle_gamma   90.00
#
_symmetry.space_group_name_H-M   'P 1'
#
loop_
_entity.id
_entity.type
_entity.pdbx_description
1 polymer ?
#
loop_
_entity_poly.entity_id
_entity_poly.type
_entity_poly.pdbx_seq_one_letter_code
_entity_poly.pdbx_strand_id
1 'polypeptide(L)'
;MSNYQFIASTIELPEIENPHVHLYSINEALANGLSIEESILEMDIDPDEPEVLLWFESEELLGEITVQKEEDGYYSDPYTQLPYRYTFEWGRYTQKRAEEIITFLNQHMQSGSIVELWDTWMDDIEEPVVKILSLDHVTPQHIQAIFGNTEYEKPTVLSLQKS
;
A
#
# COMPACT_ATOMS: atom_id res chain seq x y z
N MET A 1 12.37 -6.53 -11.33
CA MET A 1 11.49 -7.38 -10.53
C MET A 1 11.21 -6.62 -9.23
N SER A 2 10.02 -6.05 -9.09
CA SER A 2 9.52 -5.44 -7.85
C SER A 2 8.18 -6.08 -7.48
N ASN A 3 7.99 -6.35 -6.19
CA ASN A 3 6.68 -6.72 -5.65
C ASN A 3 5.73 -5.52 -5.79
N TYR A 4 4.47 -5.81 -6.11
CA TYR A 4 3.42 -4.80 -6.21
C TYR A 4 2.18 -5.31 -5.48
N GLN A 5 1.72 -4.52 -4.52
CA GLN A 5 0.54 -4.82 -3.74
C GLN A 5 -0.50 -3.74 -3.99
N PHE A 6 -1.74 -4.17 -4.18
CA PHE A 6 -2.83 -3.25 -4.46
C PHE A 6 -4.17 -3.76 -3.90
N ILE A 7 -5.11 -2.84 -3.74
CA ILE A 7 -6.49 -3.12 -3.36
C ILE A 7 -7.38 -2.78 -4.55
N ALA A 8 -8.31 -3.66 -4.88
CA ALA A 8 -9.35 -3.38 -5.86
C ALA A 8 -10.73 -3.53 -5.24
N SER A 9 -11.70 -2.71 -5.62
CA SER A 9 -13.02 -2.73 -5.00
C SER A 9 -14.15 -2.33 -5.94
N THR A 10 -15.36 -2.82 -5.63
CA THR A 10 -16.61 -2.35 -6.22
C THR A 10 -17.07 -0.98 -5.68
N ILE A 11 -16.49 -0.50 -4.59
CA ILE A 11 -16.82 0.78 -3.95
C ILE A 11 -15.57 1.64 -3.77
N GLU A 12 -15.75 2.96 -3.60
CA GLU A 12 -14.63 3.81 -3.19
C GLU A 12 -14.26 3.54 -1.73
N LEU A 13 -12.96 3.31 -1.51
CA LEU A 13 -12.31 3.27 -0.21
C LEU A 13 -11.61 4.60 0.05
N PRO A 14 -11.53 5.06 1.31
CA PRO A 14 -10.74 6.23 1.65
C PRO A 14 -9.25 5.92 1.55
N GLU A 15 -8.49 6.93 1.15
CA GLU A 15 -7.03 6.89 1.16
C GLU A 15 -6.51 6.96 2.59
N ILE A 16 -5.35 6.34 2.81
CA ILE A 16 -4.60 6.39 4.06
C ILE A 16 -3.20 6.86 3.70
N GLU A 17 -2.79 7.98 4.27
CA GLU A 17 -1.41 8.45 4.20
C GLU A 17 -0.64 8.00 5.43
N ASN A 18 0.64 7.67 5.27
CA ASN A 18 1.51 7.40 6.40
C ASN A 18 1.85 8.73 7.11
N PRO A 19 1.36 8.97 8.34
CA PRO A 19 1.55 10.25 9.01
C PRO A 19 2.99 10.50 9.50
N HIS A 20 3.86 9.48 9.40
CA HIS A 20 5.26 9.55 9.79
C HIS A 20 6.20 9.79 8.60
N VAL A 21 5.65 9.80 7.38
CA VAL A 21 6.36 10.10 6.16
C VAL A 21 6.08 11.55 5.79
N HIS A 22 7.16 12.31 5.61
CA HIS A 22 7.09 13.70 5.22
C HIS A 22 7.91 13.92 3.95
N LEU A 23 7.31 14.63 3.00
CA LEU A 23 7.95 15.08 1.79
C LEU A 23 8.19 16.59 1.91
N TYR A 24 9.44 17.01 1.73
CA TYR A 24 9.86 18.41 1.88
C TYR A 24 10.62 18.88 0.65
N SER A 25 10.60 20.19 0.41
CA SER A 25 11.70 20.85 -0.29
C SER A 25 12.96 20.92 0.59
N ILE A 26 14.12 21.19 0.00
CA ILE A 26 15.37 21.39 0.75
C ILE A 26 15.20 22.54 1.75
N ASN A 27 14.61 23.66 1.32
CA ASN A 27 14.41 24.83 2.18
C ASN A 27 13.39 24.56 3.29
N GLU A 28 12.31 23.82 3.01
CA GLU A 28 11.33 23.43 4.04
C GLU A 28 11.95 22.54 5.11
N ALA A 29 12.77 21.55 4.71
CA ALA A 29 13.45 20.68 5.64
C ALA A 29 14.40 21.46 6.57
N LEU A 30 15.21 22.36 6.00
CA LEU A 30 16.09 23.24 6.79
C LEU A 30 15.30 24.17 7.73
N ALA A 31 14.18 24.73 7.28
CA ALA A 31 13.32 25.58 8.08
C ALA A 31 12.67 24.83 9.27
N ASN A 32 12.42 23.52 9.10
CA ASN A 32 11.96 22.63 10.17
C ASN A 32 13.10 22.10 11.06
N GLY A 33 14.34 22.58 10.86
CA GLY A 33 15.50 22.25 11.69
C GLY A 33 16.13 20.89 11.37
N LEU A 34 15.82 20.30 10.21
CA LEU A 34 16.42 19.05 9.75
C LEU A 34 17.83 19.31 9.22
N SER A 35 18.75 18.38 9.51
CA SER A 35 20.09 18.37 8.92
C SER A 35 20.07 17.58 7.61
N ILE A 36 20.57 18.19 6.54
CA ILE A 36 20.69 17.57 5.22
C ILE A 36 22.17 17.28 4.96
N GLU A 37 22.49 16.12 4.40
CA GLU A 37 23.87 15.81 4.01
C GLU A 37 24.38 16.77 2.93
N GLU A 38 25.64 17.21 3.03
CA GLU A 38 26.26 18.12 2.05
C GLU A 38 26.19 17.55 0.63
N SER A 39 26.27 16.23 0.48
CA SER A 39 26.15 15.51 -0.79
C SER A 39 24.85 15.81 -1.53
N ILE A 40 23.74 16.00 -0.81
CA ILE A 40 22.43 16.33 -1.37
C ILE A 40 22.36 17.82 -1.73
N LEU A 41 22.94 18.69 -0.88
CA LEU A 41 22.98 20.14 -1.12
C LEU A 41 23.85 20.52 -2.33
N GLU A 42 24.82 19.68 -2.67
CA GLU A 42 25.67 19.83 -3.85
C GLU A 42 25.03 19.28 -5.15
N MET A 43 23.88 18.60 -5.04
CA MET A 43 23.13 18.17 -6.23
C MET A 43 22.50 19.37 -6.93
N ASP A 44 22.36 19.26 -8.25
CA ASP A 44 21.67 20.27 -9.08
C ASP A 44 20.14 20.09 -8.96
N ILE A 45 19.61 20.27 -7.74
CA ILE A 45 18.19 20.23 -7.39
C ILE A 45 17.78 21.65 -6.98
N ASP A 46 16.63 22.11 -7.46
CA ASP A 46 16.09 23.41 -7.03
C ASP A 46 15.71 23.32 -5.53
N PRO A 47 16.29 24.15 -4.64
CA PRO A 47 16.02 24.06 -3.21
C PRO A 47 14.56 24.29 -2.79
N ASP A 48 13.77 24.93 -3.65
CA ASP A 48 12.34 25.17 -3.45
C ASP A 48 11.45 24.15 -4.19
N GLU A 49 12.03 23.18 -4.90
CA GLU A 49 11.27 22.10 -5.54
C GLU A 49 10.57 21.25 -4.45
N PRO A 50 9.24 21.08 -4.53
CA PRO A 50 8.50 20.32 -3.52
C PRO A 50 8.81 18.83 -3.62
N GLU A 51 8.65 18.12 -2.50
CA GLU A 51 8.69 16.66 -2.43
C GLU A 51 10.00 15.98 -2.86
N VAL A 52 11.13 16.70 -2.83
CA VAL A 52 12.46 16.17 -3.19
C VAL A 52 13.17 15.44 -2.05
N LEU A 53 12.78 15.70 -0.80
CA LEU A 53 13.33 15.03 0.39
C LEU A 53 12.26 14.19 1.07
N LEU A 54 12.51 12.88 1.14
CA LEU A 54 11.77 11.95 1.99
C LEU A 54 12.37 11.95 3.39
N TRP A 55 11.58 12.31 4.40
CA TRP A 55 11.97 12.29 5.80
C TRP A 55 11.01 11.44 6.64
N PHE A 56 11.59 10.68 7.57
CA PHE A 56 10.89 9.85 8.54
C PHE A 56 11.79 9.70 9.78
N GLU A 57 11.18 9.51 10.95
CA GLU A 57 11.94 9.41 12.21
C GLU A 57 12.73 8.09 12.33
N SER A 58 12.20 6.99 11.79
CA SER A 58 12.87 5.68 11.76
C SER A 58 12.33 4.79 10.63
N GLU A 59 13.16 3.89 10.11
CA GLU A 59 12.76 2.96 9.04
C GLU A 59 11.56 2.08 9.42
N GLU A 60 11.35 1.80 10.72
CA GLU A 60 10.20 1.01 11.19
C GLU A 60 8.85 1.69 10.88
N LEU A 61 8.84 3.02 10.85
CA LEU A 61 7.66 3.86 10.58
C LEU A 61 7.35 3.99 9.10
N LEU A 62 8.31 3.72 8.19
CA LEU A 62 8.02 3.63 6.75
C LEU A 62 6.99 2.55 6.43
N GLY A 63 6.92 1.53 7.28
CA GLY A 63 6.07 0.37 7.08
C GLY A 63 4.61 0.52 7.54
N GLU A 64 4.17 1.71 7.93
CA GLU A 64 2.75 1.92 8.26
C GLU A 64 1.88 1.83 7.00
N ILE A 65 0.61 1.46 7.20
CA ILE A 65 -0.31 1.19 6.09
C ILE A 65 -0.59 2.47 5.33
N THR A 66 -0.42 2.41 4.02
CA THR A 66 -0.73 3.47 3.06
C THR A 66 -1.66 2.90 1.98
N VAL A 67 -2.71 3.65 1.64
CA VAL A 67 -3.69 3.31 0.61
C VAL A 67 -3.85 4.56 -0.25
N GLN A 68 -3.42 4.50 -1.50
CA GLN A 68 -3.48 5.65 -2.42
C GLN A 68 -4.17 5.23 -3.71
N LYS A 69 -5.12 6.03 -4.20
CA LYS A 69 -5.88 5.70 -5.41
C LYS A 69 -4.96 5.69 -6.61
N GLU A 70 -5.07 4.64 -7.43
CA GLU A 70 -4.32 4.57 -8.69
C GLU A 70 -4.93 5.50 -9.74
N GLU A 71 -4.08 6.22 -10.47
CA GLU A 71 -4.53 7.10 -11.57
C GLU A 71 -4.70 6.36 -12.90
N ASP A 72 -3.79 5.44 -13.25
CA ASP A 72 -3.72 4.82 -14.57
C ASP A 72 -3.88 3.28 -14.61
N GLY A 73 -3.88 2.61 -13.45
CA GLY A 73 -4.17 1.19 -13.33
C GLY A 73 -3.17 0.25 -14.00
N TYR A 74 -2.01 0.74 -14.46
CA TYR A 74 -1.14 0.00 -15.39
C TYR A 74 -0.74 -1.40 -14.88
N TYR A 75 -0.41 -1.50 -13.59
CA TYR A 75 0.01 -2.76 -12.98
C TYR A 75 -1.15 -3.63 -12.47
N SER A 76 -2.31 -3.03 -12.21
CA SER A 76 -3.49 -3.72 -11.66
C SER A 76 -4.47 -4.20 -12.75
N ASP A 77 -4.48 -3.54 -13.90
CA ASP A 77 -5.33 -3.83 -15.08
C ASP A 77 -5.31 -5.30 -15.53
N PRO A 78 -4.16 -6.00 -15.58
CA PRO A 78 -4.13 -7.41 -15.97
C PRO A 78 -4.86 -8.35 -15.01
N TYR A 79 -5.02 -7.94 -13.74
CA TYR A 79 -5.40 -8.83 -12.65
C TYR A 79 -6.87 -8.67 -12.24
N THR A 80 -7.41 -7.46 -12.34
CA THR A 80 -8.77 -7.16 -11.87
C THR A 80 -9.57 -6.31 -12.85
N GLN A 81 -10.88 -6.50 -12.83
CA GLN A 81 -11.85 -5.68 -13.57
C GLN A 81 -12.67 -4.78 -12.62
N LEU A 82 -12.30 -4.73 -11.34
CA LEU A 82 -12.98 -3.89 -10.37
C LEU A 82 -12.67 -2.40 -10.64
N PRO A 83 -13.68 -1.52 -10.48
CA PRO A 83 -13.61 -0.13 -10.95
C PRO A 83 -12.72 0.79 -10.10
N TYR A 84 -12.52 0.48 -8.81
CA TYR A 84 -11.69 1.30 -7.92
C TYR A 84 -10.45 0.52 -7.54
N ARG A 85 -9.28 1.15 -7.69
CA ARG A 85 -7.97 0.53 -7.48
C ARG A 85 -7.07 1.46 -6.71
N TYR A 86 -6.25 0.87 -5.85
CA TYR A 86 -5.42 1.57 -4.90
C TYR A 86 -4.09 0.86 -4.76
N THR A 87 -2.99 1.61 -4.89
CA THR A 87 -1.69 1.16 -4.43
C THR A 87 -1.78 0.92 -2.93
N PHE A 88 -1.24 -0.22 -2.49
CA PHE A 88 -1.25 -0.62 -1.11
C PHE A 88 0.17 -0.86 -0.63
N GLU A 89 0.65 0.03 0.22
CA GLU A 89 1.99 -0.06 0.78
C GLU A 89 1.92 -0.28 2.28
N TRP A 90 2.76 -1.18 2.74
CA TRP A 90 2.93 -1.46 4.16
C TRP A 90 4.25 -2.21 4.34
N GLY A 91 4.78 -2.19 5.57
CA GLY A 91 6.03 -2.85 5.88
C GLY A 91 5.88 -4.34 6.13
N ARG A 92 6.82 -4.91 6.87
CA ARG A 92 6.75 -6.31 7.29
C ARG A 92 5.45 -6.62 8.02
N TYR A 93 4.96 -7.84 7.80
CA TYR A 93 3.82 -8.37 8.55
C TYR A 93 4.02 -8.22 10.05
N THR A 94 3.01 -7.62 10.67
CA THR A 94 2.76 -7.72 12.10
C THR A 94 1.29 -8.04 12.30
N GLN A 95 0.97 -8.71 13.41
CA GLN A 95 -0.44 -8.98 13.73
C GLN A 95 -1.24 -7.68 13.87
N LYS A 96 -0.65 -6.62 14.44
CA LYS A 96 -1.27 -5.29 14.57
C LYS A 96 -1.70 -4.73 13.21
N ARG A 97 -0.80 -4.72 12.23
CA ARG A 97 -1.10 -4.21 10.88
C ARG A 97 -2.17 -5.04 10.19
N ALA A 98 -2.13 -6.36 10.34
CA ALA A 98 -3.18 -7.23 9.81
C ALA A 98 -4.56 -6.94 10.43
N GLU A 99 -4.63 -6.67 11.74
CA GLU A 99 -5.85 -6.26 12.43
C GLU A 99 -6.34 -4.88 11.98
N GLU A 100 -5.42 -3.94 11.71
CA GLU A 100 -5.73 -2.60 11.17
C GLU A 100 -6.34 -2.69 9.77
N ILE A 101 -5.78 -3.51 8.88
CA ILE A 101 -6.36 -3.79 7.55
C ILE A 101 -7.79 -4.35 7.68
N ILE A 102 -7.99 -5.34 8.54
CA ILE A 102 -9.32 -5.93 8.76
C ILE A 102 -10.30 -4.90 9.32
N THR A 103 -9.84 -4.05 10.23
CA THR A 103 -10.64 -2.98 10.83
C THR A 103 -11.05 -1.96 9.78
N PHE A 104 -10.11 -1.50 8.97
CA PHE A 104 -10.34 -0.59 7.84
C PHE A 104 -11.40 -1.16 6.88
N LEU A 105 -11.25 -2.41 6.46
CA LEU A 105 -12.22 -3.06 5.57
C LEU A 105 -13.61 -3.15 6.22
N ASN A 106 -13.69 -3.51 7.51
CA ASN A 106 -14.98 -3.57 8.21
C ASN A 106 -15.66 -2.21 8.37
N GLN A 107 -14.90 -1.12 8.46
CA GLN A 107 -15.44 0.24 8.58
C GLN A 107 -15.95 0.78 7.24
N HIS A 108 -15.36 0.37 6.11
CA HIS A 108 -15.62 1.00 4.82
C HIS A 108 -16.38 0.11 3.82
N MET A 109 -16.33 -1.23 3.96
CA MET A 109 -17.10 -2.13 3.11
C MET A 109 -18.59 -2.07 3.43
N GLN A 110 -19.41 -1.97 2.36
CA GLN A 110 -20.87 -2.00 2.43
C GLN A 110 -21.39 -3.39 2.09
N SER A 111 -22.55 -3.80 2.61
CA SER A 111 -23.16 -5.09 2.23
C SER A 111 -23.32 -5.22 0.71
N GLY A 112 -22.92 -6.37 0.16
CA GLY A 112 -22.85 -6.64 -1.27
C GLY A 112 -21.60 -6.13 -1.98
N SER A 113 -20.70 -5.40 -1.29
CA SER A 113 -19.42 -4.98 -1.86
C SER A 113 -18.38 -6.10 -1.86
N ILE A 114 -17.46 -5.99 -2.83
CA ILE A 114 -16.30 -6.86 -2.97
C ILE A 114 -15.05 -6.00 -2.85
N VAL A 115 -14.07 -6.48 -2.09
CA VAL A 115 -12.71 -5.95 -2.04
C VAL A 115 -11.74 -7.09 -2.32
N GLU A 116 -10.78 -6.87 -3.20
CA GLU A 116 -9.69 -7.79 -3.49
C GLU A 116 -8.39 -7.21 -2.96
N LEU A 117 -7.68 -8.00 -2.15
CA LEU A 117 -6.31 -7.70 -1.73
C LEU A 117 -5.37 -8.51 -2.63
N TRP A 118 -4.42 -7.83 -3.29
CA TRP A 118 -3.55 -8.43 -4.29
C TRP A 118 -2.07 -8.33 -3.90
N ASP A 119 -1.34 -9.42 -4.09
CA ASP A 119 0.12 -9.50 -4.01
C ASP A 119 0.65 -10.05 -5.35
N THR A 120 1.36 -9.22 -6.12
CA THR A 120 1.81 -9.52 -7.49
C THR A 120 3.27 -9.08 -7.72
N TRP A 121 3.80 -9.34 -8.92
CA TRP A 121 5.04 -8.74 -9.40
C TRP A 121 4.79 -7.96 -10.69
N MET A 122 5.49 -6.83 -10.82
CA MET A 122 5.29 -5.88 -11.92
C MET A 122 5.67 -6.43 -13.31
N ASP A 123 6.55 -7.43 -13.38
CA ASP A 123 7.20 -7.84 -14.64
C ASP A 123 6.60 -9.11 -15.28
N ASP A 124 5.81 -9.90 -14.55
CA ASP A 124 5.29 -11.18 -15.01
C ASP A 124 3.78 -11.30 -14.72
N ILE A 125 2.96 -11.33 -15.77
CA ILE A 125 1.51 -11.59 -15.65
C ILE A 125 1.29 -13.10 -15.63
N GLU A 126 0.86 -13.60 -14.47
CA GLU A 126 0.60 -15.02 -14.24
C GLU A 126 -0.82 -15.25 -13.70
N GLU A 127 -1.28 -16.50 -13.77
CA GLU A 127 -2.57 -16.88 -13.19
C GLU A 127 -2.52 -16.85 -11.65
N PRO A 128 -3.40 -16.09 -10.98
CA PRO A 128 -3.31 -15.91 -9.54
C PRO A 128 -3.88 -17.09 -8.75
N VAL A 129 -3.41 -17.26 -7.50
CA VAL A 129 -4.14 -18.02 -6.49
C VAL A 129 -5.29 -17.20 -5.98
N VAL A 130 -6.51 -17.65 -6.29
CA VAL A 130 -7.73 -17.00 -5.83
C VAL A 130 -8.22 -17.63 -4.52
N LYS A 131 -8.37 -16.81 -3.47
CA LYS A 131 -9.08 -17.16 -2.24
C LYS A 131 -10.28 -16.24 -2.08
N ILE A 132 -11.45 -16.80 -1.82
CA ILE A 132 -12.70 -16.04 -1.63
C ILE A 132 -13.20 -16.28 -0.20
N LEU A 133 -13.51 -15.21 0.53
CA LEU A 133 -13.97 -15.28 1.91
C LEU A 133 -15.00 -14.20 2.23
N SER A 134 -15.90 -14.47 3.19
CA SER A 134 -16.71 -13.40 3.78
C SER A 134 -15.84 -12.54 4.68
N LEU A 135 -15.99 -11.22 4.64
CA LEU A 135 -15.27 -10.30 5.53
C LEU A 135 -15.44 -10.67 7.02
N ASP A 136 -16.60 -11.22 7.38
CA ASP A 136 -16.93 -11.61 8.76
C ASP A 136 -16.11 -12.81 9.28
N HIS A 137 -15.42 -13.53 8.38
CA HIS A 137 -14.56 -14.67 8.73
C HIS A 137 -13.07 -14.39 8.51
N VAL A 138 -12.71 -13.17 8.10
CA VAL A 138 -11.30 -12.80 7.91
C VAL A 138 -10.60 -12.73 9.25
N THR A 139 -9.38 -13.23 9.28
CA THR A 139 -8.49 -13.21 10.46
C THR A 139 -7.11 -12.72 10.04
N PRO A 140 -6.26 -12.28 10.97
CA PRO A 140 -4.89 -11.87 10.66
C PRO A 140 -4.08 -12.93 9.91
N GLN A 141 -4.34 -14.22 10.15
CA GLN A 141 -3.68 -15.31 9.43
C GLN A 141 -4.01 -15.34 7.94
N HIS A 142 -5.20 -14.89 7.53
CA HIS A 142 -5.55 -14.76 6.12
C HIS A 142 -4.75 -13.63 5.45
N ILE A 143 -4.57 -12.51 6.15
CA ILE A 143 -3.72 -11.39 5.69
C ILE A 143 -2.25 -11.81 5.64
N GLN A 144 -1.78 -12.55 6.66
CA GLN A 144 -0.43 -13.13 6.68
C GLN A 144 -0.19 -14.06 5.49
N ALA A 145 -1.18 -14.87 5.12
CA ALA A 145 -1.04 -15.84 4.04
C ALA A 145 -0.89 -15.21 2.65
N ILE A 146 -1.27 -13.94 2.48
CA ILE A 146 -1.09 -13.20 1.24
C ILE A 146 0.15 -12.29 1.31
N PHE A 147 0.27 -11.45 2.34
CA PHE A 147 1.32 -10.44 2.39
C PHE A 147 2.49 -10.77 3.32
N GLY A 148 2.41 -11.85 4.10
CA GLY A 148 3.42 -12.25 5.07
C GLY A 148 4.46 -13.23 4.53
N ASN A 149 4.39 -13.63 3.26
CA ASN A 149 5.33 -14.56 2.65
C ASN A 149 6.65 -13.82 2.33
N THR A 150 7.78 -14.43 2.71
CA THR A 150 9.11 -13.87 2.41
C THR A 150 9.60 -14.20 1.02
N GLU A 151 8.96 -15.18 0.36
CA GLU A 151 9.28 -15.63 -0.99
C GLU A 151 8.02 -15.50 -1.84
N TYR A 152 8.15 -14.84 -2.98
CA TYR A 152 7.09 -14.80 -3.97
C TYR A 152 7.12 -16.09 -4.78
N GLU A 153 5.96 -16.73 -4.89
CA GLU A 153 5.78 -17.89 -5.77
C GLU A 153 4.97 -17.55 -7.02
N LYS A 154 3.86 -16.81 -6.84
CA LYS A 154 2.89 -16.47 -7.88
C LYS A 154 1.93 -15.39 -7.38
N PRO A 155 1.22 -14.69 -8.27
CA PRO A 155 0.24 -13.70 -7.86
C PRO A 155 -0.81 -14.34 -6.96
N THR A 156 -1.23 -13.66 -5.91
CA THR A 156 -2.26 -14.14 -4.99
C THR A 156 -3.30 -13.06 -4.76
N VAL A 157 -4.56 -13.46 -4.69
CA VAL A 157 -5.67 -12.57 -4.36
C VAL A 157 -6.52 -13.16 -3.23
N LEU A 158 -6.83 -12.32 -2.25
CA LEU A 158 -7.86 -12.56 -1.26
C LEU A 158 -9.06 -11.67 -1.59
N SER A 159 -10.08 -12.26 -2.20
CA SER A 159 -11.36 -11.61 -2.53
C SER A 159 -12.32 -11.73 -1.36
N LEU A 160 -12.67 -10.58 -0.79
CA LEU A 160 -13.48 -10.42 0.40
C LEU A 160 -14.86 -9.89 0.03
N GLN A 161 -15.89 -10.55 0.54
CA GLN A 161 -17.28 -10.19 0.29
C GLN A 161 -17.95 -9.77 1.59
N LYS A 162 -18.61 -8.61 1.61
CA LYS A 162 -19.43 -8.21 2.76
C LYS A 162 -20.87 -8.67 2.55
N SER A 163 -21.38 -9.47 3.49
CA SER A 163 -22.77 -9.97 3.47
C SER A 163 -23.78 -8.90 3.86
#